data_AF-A0A7W2TSH7-F1
#
_entry.id   AF-A0A7W2TSH7-F1
#
_cell.length_a   1.000
_cell.length_b   1.000
_cell.length_c   1.000
_cell.angle_alpha   90.00
_cell.angle_beta   90.00
_cell.angle_gamma   90.00
#
_symmetry.space_group_name_H-M   'P 1'
#
loop_
_entity.id
_entity.type
_entity.pdbx_description
1 polymer ?
#
loop_
_entity_poly.entity_id
_entity_poly.type
_entity_poly.pdbx_seq_one_letter_code
_entity_poly.pdbx_strand_id
1 'polypeptide(L)'
;MNWNQFGYICRVNSSKTLSTEQKDELSTPPHLNMHANSGSHSKLAHNLATQIASQDEATSQKQATYYQCLPELVNEFKFEHKGWLSYLTIVFVIYVLSSLLYQSFVVPTFVEIYSKHTVSLNHVFDDYFTYWYVPIILLVLLLSVIFTVILKLKNVSALTELKPFSGLFKFLIPRQLINEHNSLITTLLFPSNHKEGVKASTPQTEHLAQCELLGLETQEEFKALLKLQLKLLNTHIKSFISKLVIVYGLVIVVSICLFVKAAYQPLFMLGEVL
;
A
#
# COMPACT_ATOMS: atom_id res chain seq x y z
N MET A 1 -6.81 18.17 4.58
CA MET A 1 -6.65 18.70 3.21
C MET A 1 -6.19 17.60 2.26
N ASN A 2 -6.65 17.58 1.00
CA ASN A 2 -6.18 16.66 -0.04
C ASN A 2 -5.11 17.31 -0.95
N TRP A 3 -4.50 16.56 -1.87
CA TRP A 3 -3.49 17.09 -2.79
C TRP A 3 -4.03 18.10 -3.79
N ASN A 4 -5.30 18.01 -4.20
CA ASN A 4 -5.91 18.96 -5.13
C ASN A 4 -6.10 20.35 -4.49
N GLN A 5 -6.54 20.38 -3.24
CA GLN A 5 -6.63 21.58 -2.41
C GLN A 5 -5.25 22.20 -2.21
N PHE A 6 -4.23 21.39 -1.91
CA PHE A 6 -2.84 21.86 -1.83
C PHE A 6 -2.36 22.48 -3.14
N GLY A 7 -2.60 21.81 -4.27
CA GLY A 7 -2.24 22.32 -5.59
C GLY A 7 -2.92 23.65 -5.92
N TYR A 8 -4.18 23.81 -5.51
CA TYR A 8 -4.89 25.08 -5.65
C TYR A 8 -4.22 26.20 -4.82
N ILE A 9 -3.90 25.95 -3.55
CA ILE A 9 -3.15 26.90 -2.71
C ILE A 9 -1.80 27.25 -3.36
N CYS A 10 -1.08 26.27 -3.90
CA CYS A 10 0.19 26.51 -4.59
C CYS A 10 0.03 27.34 -5.88
N ARG A 11 -1.10 27.22 -6.59
CA ARG A 11 -1.41 28.08 -7.74
C ARG A 11 -1.69 29.51 -7.31
N VAL A 12 -2.53 29.70 -6.29
CA VAL A 12 -2.86 31.02 -5.72
C VAL A 12 -1.59 31.73 -5.23
N ASN A 13 -0.77 31.05 -4.42
CA ASN A 13 0.43 31.63 -3.82
C ASN A 13 1.57 31.90 -4.82
N SER A 14 1.60 31.17 -5.94
CA SER A 14 2.58 31.46 -7.00
C SER A 14 2.26 32.72 -7.81
N SER A 15 1.01 33.17 -7.80
CA SER A 15 0.55 34.22 -8.70
C SER A 15 1.22 35.55 -8.34
N LYS A 16 1.85 36.17 -9.34
CA LYS A 16 2.45 37.50 -9.23
C LYS A 16 1.43 38.63 -9.33
N THR A 17 0.21 38.33 -9.76
CA THR A 17 -0.83 39.35 -10.06
C THR A 17 -1.84 39.55 -8.94
N LEU A 18 -1.90 38.64 -7.97
CA LEU A 18 -2.84 38.71 -6.84
C LEU A 18 -2.20 39.47 -5.68
N SER A 19 -2.97 40.36 -5.04
CA SER A 19 -2.57 40.98 -3.77
C SER A 19 -2.64 39.96 -2.63
N THR A 20 -1.97 40.25 -1.51
CA THR A 20 -1.98 39.39 -0.31
C THR A 20 -3.41 39.15 0.19
N GLU A 21 -4.25 40.18 0.21
CA GLU A 21 -5.66 40.10 0.62
C GLU A 21 -6.48 39.18 -0.29
N GLN A 22 -6.25 39.24 -1.61
CA GLN A 22 -6.91 38.35 -2.57
C GLN A 22 -6.44 36.90 -2.44
N LYS A 23 -5.16 36.68 -2.12
CA LYS A 23 -4.62 35.34 -1.85
C LYS A 23 -5.26 34.74 -0.59
N ASP A 24 -5.45 35.55 0.45
CA ASP A 24 -6.09 35.14 1.70
C ASP A 24 -7.58 34.81 1.50
N GLU A 25 -8.31 35.64 0.75
CA GLU A 25 -9.72 35.40 0.39
C GLU A 25 -9.89 34.09 -0.40
N LEU A 26 -9.06 33.87 -1.43
CA LEU A 26 -9.10 32.65 -2.25
C LEU A 26 -8.62 31.40 -1.48
N SER A 27 -7.90 31.58 -0.37
CA SER A 27 -7.47 30.49 0.51
C SER A 27 -8.51 30.12 1.57
N THR A 28 -9.68 30.76 1.57
CA THR A 28 -10.76 30.45 2.53
C THR A 28 -11.44 29.10 2.23
N PRO A 29 -12.07 28.46 3.26
CA PRO A 29 -12.78 27.19 3.11
C PRO A 29 -13.76 27.08 1.92
N PRO A 30 -14.61 28.08 1.59
CA PRO A 30 -15.55 27.94 0.48
C PRO A 30 -14.85 27.71 -0.88
N HIS A 31 -13.74 28.39 -1.16
CA HIS A 31 -12.98 28.20 -2.40
C HIS A 31 -12.17 26.90 -2.39
N LEU A 32 -11.57 26.55 -1.26
CA LEU A 32 -10.86 25.27 -1.09
C LEU A 32 -11.78 24.06 -1.25
N ASN A 33 -13.04 24.18 -0.82
CA ASN A 33 -14.00 23.09 -0.90
C ASN A 33 -14.43 22.79 -2.35
N MET A 34 -14.32 23.74 -3.28
CA MET A 34 -14.54 23.46 -4.71
C MET A 34 -13.51 22.48 -5.29
N HIS A 35 -12.32 22.41 -4.69
CA HIS A 35 -11.26 21.49 -5.04
C HIS A 35 -11.18 20.27 -4.11
N ALA A 36 -12.11 20.14 -3.17
CA ALA A 36 -12.28 18.93 -2.39
C ALA A 36 -12.79 17.81 -3.31
N ASN A 37 -12.01 16.75 -3.45
CA ASN A 37 -12.46 15.49 -4.02
C ASN A 37 -12.63 14.47 -2.89
N SER A 38 -13.29 13.35 -3.18
CA SER A 38 -13.40 12.18 -2.29
C SER A 38 -12.05 11.47 -2.05
N GLY A 39 -10.93 12.07 -2.43
CA GLY A 39 -9.59 11.54 -2.18
C GLY A 39 -9.23 11.62 -0.70
N SER A 40 -8.34 10.71 -0.27
CA SER A 40 -7.87 10.68 1.11
C SER A 40 -7.19 11.99 1.51
N HIS A 41 -7.51 12.48 2.70
CA HIS A 41 -6.76 13.56 3.32
C HIS A 41 -5.29 13.17 3.49
N SER A 42 -4.39 14.02 2.99
CA SER A 42 -2.95 13.84 3.16
C SER A 42 -2.47 14.72 4.31
N LYS A 43 -1.87 14.09 5.32
CA LYS A 43 -1.17 14.82 6.40
C LYS A 43 0.02 15.57 5.84
N LEU A 44 0.68 15.00 4.84
CA LEU A 44 1.84 15.60 4.18
C LEU A 44 1.46 16.87 3.43
N ALA A 45 0.37 16.85 2.66
CA ALA A 45 -0.16 18.03 1.98
C ALA A 45 -0.52 19.15 2.97
N HIS A 46 -1.11 18.79 4.10
CA HIS A 46 -1.42 19.77 5.15
C HIS A 46 -0.15 20.37 5.77
N ASN A 47 0.83 19.53 6.13
CA ASN A 47 2.10 19.99 6.71
C ASN A 47 2.87 20.91 5.76
N LEU A 48 2.91 20.58 4.46
CA LEU A 48 3.55 21.44 3.46
C LEU A 48 2.81 22.77 3.30
N ALA A 49 1.48 22.77 3.30
CA ALA A 49 0.70 24.01 3.24
C ALA A 49 0.98 24.92 4.44
N THR A 50 1.01 24.36 5.65
CA THR A 50 1.34 25.12 6.86
C THR A 50 2.77 25.64 6.84
N GLN A 51 3.71 24.88 6.28
CA GLN A 51 5.10 25.30 6.17
C GLN A 51 5.24 26.47 5.18
N ILE A 52 4.61 26.39 4.00
CA ILE A 52 4.62 27.47 2.99
C ILE A 52 3.98 28.75 3.54
N ALA A 53 2.87 28.63 4.28
CA ALA A 53 2.18 29.77 4.88
C ALA A 53 2.99 30.46 6.00
N SER A 54 3.95 29.75 6.61
CA SER A 54 4.79 30.30 7.69
C SER A 54 6.06 31.04 7.21
N GLN A 55 6.32 31.06 5.90
CA GLN A 55 7.51 31.67 5.32
C GLN A 55 7.24 33.04 4.73
N ASP A 56 8.31 33.79 4.49
CA ASP A 56 8.27 35.10 3.82
C ASP A 56 7.68 34.98 2.39
N GLU A 57 7.02 36.03 1.92
CA GLU A 57 6.20 36.02 0.71
C GLU A 57 7.01 35.61 -0.53
N ALA A 58 8.24 36.11 -0.68
CA ALA A 58 9.12 35.77 -1.79
C ALA A 58 9.53 34.28 -1.79
N THR A 59 9.76 33.71 -0.60
CA THR A 59 10.17 32.31 -0.44
C THR A 59 8.98 31.37 -0.62
N SER A 60 7.82 31.74 -0.06
CA SER A 60 6.54 31.06 -0.23
C SER A 60 6.14 30.99 -1.71
N GLN A 61 6.29 32.10 -2.44
CA GLN A 61 6.01 32.15 -3.87
C GLN A 61 6.93 31.23 -4.68
N LYS A 62 8.24 31.25 -4.40
CA LYS A 62 9.23 30.36 -5.06
C LYS A 62 8.89 28.89 -4.82
N GLN A 63 8.59 28.51 -3.58
CA GLN A 63 8.22 27.14 -3.21
C GLN A 63 6.89 26.69 -3.82
N ALA A 64 5.90 27.58 -3.84
CA ALA A 64 4.60 27.30 -4.43
C ALA A 64 4.71 26.91 -5.90
N THR A 65 5.63 27.52 -6.66
CA THR A 65 5.85 27.16 -8.07
C THR A 65 6.37 25.72 -8.25
N TYR A 66 7.27 25.25 -7.39
CA TYR A 66 7.74 23.85 -7.43
C TYR A 66 6.61 22.85 -7.17
N TYR A 67 5.73 23.17 -6.22
CA TYR A 67 4.73 22.22 -5.72
C TYR A 67 3.45 22.13 -6.56
N GLN A 68 3.27 22.98 -7.57
CA GLN A 68 2.09 22.94 -8.44
C GLN A 68 1.92 21.64 -9.22
N CYS A 69 3.01 20.95 -9.50
CA CYS A 69 2.99 19.70 -10.28
C CYS A 69 2.53 18.49 -9.45
N LEU A 70 2.53 18.58 -8.11
CA LEU A 70 2.24 17.42 -7.24
C LEU A 70 0.86 16.80 -7.41
N PRO A 71 -0.25 17.55 -7.50
CA PRO A 71 -1.57 16.95 -7.62
C PRO A 71 -1.69 16.11 -8.89
N GLU A 72 -1.11 16.57 -10.00
CA GLU A 72 -1.08 15.83 -11.27
C GLU A 72 -0.27 14.54 -11.11
N LEU A 73 0.94 14.63 -10.56
CA LEU A 73 1.83 13.49 -10.33
C LEU A 73 1.21 12.44 -9.40
N VAL A 74 0.62 12.86 -8.27
CA VAL A 74 -0.01 11.92 -7.32
C VAL A 74 -1.22 11.23 -7.93
N ASN A 75 -2.00 11.92 -8.77
CA ASN A 75 -3.15 11.33 -9.45
C ASN A 75 -2.72 10.39 -10.59
N GLU A 76 -1.71 10.75 -11.38
CA GLU A 76 -1.15 9.92 -12.48
C GLU A 76 -0.63 8.58 -11.93
N PHE A 77 0.00 8.62 -10.75
CA PHE A 77 0.65 7.50 -10.12
C PHE A 77 -0.20 6.86 -9.00
N LYS A 78 -1.52 7.07 -9.01
CA LYS A 78 -2.40 6.43 -8.04
C LYS A 78 -2.40 4.92 -8.22
N PHE A 79 -2.06 4.19 -7.15
CA PHE A 79 -2.00 2.73 -7.20
C PHE A 79 -3.40 2.09 -7.35
N GLU A 80 -3.60 1.38 -8.46
CA GLU A 80 -4.75 0.51 -8.69
C GLU A 80 -4.31 -0.96 -8.69
N HIS A 81 -4.85 -1.74 -7.74
CA HIS A 81 -4.57 -3.17 -7.68
C HIS A 81 -5.51 -3.93 -8.61
N LYS A 82 -4.93 -4.74 -9.50
CA LYS A 82 -5.68 -5.66 -10.38
C LYS A 82 -6.37 -6.73 -9.52
N GLY A 83 -7.61 -7.13 -9.86
CA GLY A 83 -8.49 -8.00 -9.07
C GLY A 83 -8.03 -9.45 -8.78
N TRP A 84 -6.74 -9.76 -8.88
CA TRP A 84 -6.20 -11.09 -8.56
C TRP A 84 -6.47 -11.46 -7.10
N LEU A 85 -6.22 -10.54 -6.16
CA LEU A 85 -6.48 -10.80 -4.74
C LEU A 85 -7.96 -11.17 -4.50
N SER A 86 -8.89 -10.51 -5.20
CA SER A 86 -10.32 -10.81 -5.10
C SER A 86 -10.63 -12.24 -5.54
N TYR A 87 -10.07 -12.69 -6.67
CA TYR A 87 -10.22 -14.08 -7.11
C TYR A 87 -9.71 -15.07 -6.07
N LEU A 88 -8.52 -14.82 -5.53
CA LEU A 88 -7.89 -15.70 -4.54
C LEU A 88 -8.69 -15.75 -3.23
N THR A 89 -9.30 -14.63 -2.82
CA THR A 89 -10.24 -14.56 -1.70
C THR A 89 -11.49 -15.42 -1.94
N ILE A 90 -12.03 -15.41 -3.16
CA ILE A 90 -13.19 -16.27 -3.51
C ILE A 90 -12.80 -17.74 -3.40
N VAL A 91 -11.65 -18.14 -3.97
CA VAL A 91 -11.14 -19.52 -3.84
C VAL A 91 -10.97 -19.92 -2.38
N PHE A 92 -10.44 -19.03 -1.56
CA PHE A 92 -10.31 -19.24 -0.12
C PHE A 92 -11.67 -19.44 0.57
N VAL A 93 -12.68 -18.61 0.25
CA VAL A 93 -14.03 -18.74 0.82
C VAL A 93 -14.66 -20.08 0.43
N ILE A 94 -14.53 -20.50 -0.84
CA ILE A 94 -15.02 -21.80 -1.29
C ILE A 94 -14.32 -22.93 -0.51
N TYR A 95 -12.99 -22.86 -0.36
CA TYR A 95 -12.23 -23.83 0.42
C TYR A 95 -12.72 -23.93 1.87
N VAL A 96 -12.95 -22.80 2.54
CA VAL A 96 -13.49 -22.77 3.92
C VAL A 96 -14.87 -23.41 3.98
N LEU A 97 -15.77 -23.07 3.06
CA LEU A 97 -17.12 -23.65 3.01
C LEU A 97 -17.07 -25.16 2.75
N SER A 98 -16.24 -25.63 1.82
CA SER A 98 -16.05 -27.06 1.57
C SER A 98 -15.50 -27.80 2.78
N SER A 99 -14.52 -27.22 3.49
CA SER A 99 -13.97 -27.80 4.71
C SER A 99 -15.01 -27.89 5.83
N LEU A 100 -15.83 -26.86 5.99
CA LEU A 100 -16.92 -26.84 6.97
C LEU A 100 -17.97 -27.91 6.66
N LEU A 101 -18.43 -27.99 5.40
CA LEU A 101 -19.38 -29.02 4.98
C LEU A 101 -18.83 -30.43 5.20
N TYR A 102 -17.56 -30.66 4.86
CA TYR A 102 -16.92 -31.95 5.07
C TYR A 102 -16.87 -32.31 6.56
N GLN A 103 -16.46 -31.37 7.42
CA GLN A 103 -16.37 -31.62 8.86
C GLN A 103 -17.75 -31.81 9.51
N SER A 104 -18.79 -31.10 9.04
CA SER A 104 -20.13 -31.16 9.64
C SER A 104 -20.94 -32.36 9.19
N PHE A 105 -20.76 -32.84 7.95
CA PHE A 105 -21.60 -33.91 7.40
C PHE A 105 -20.83 -35.19 7.09
N VAL A 106 -19.63 -35.08 6.50
CA VAL A 106 -18.90 -36.25 5.99
C VAL A 106 -18.15 -36.98 7.11
N VAL A 107 -17.43 -36.24 7.96
CA VAL A 107 -16.68 -36.82 9.10
C VAL A 107 -17.60 -37.58 10.06
N PRO A 108 -18.74 -37.05 10.52
CA PRO A 108 -19.63 -37.79 11.42
C PRO A 108 -20.16 -39.08 10.81
N THR A 109 -20.49 -39.09 9.51
CA THR A 109 -20.93 -40.30 8.82
C THR A 109 -19.84 -41.36 8.76
N PHE A 110 -18.59 -40.99 8.47
CA PHE A 110 -17.48 -41.94 8.53
C PHE A 110 -17.27 -42.45 9.96
N VAL A 111 -17.31 -41.59 10.98
CA VAL A 111 -17.22 -42.01 12.39
C VAL A 111 -18.30 -43.05 12.73
N GLU A 112 -19.54 -42.83 12.28
CA GLU A 112 -20.64 -43.77 12.48
C GLU A 112 -20.40 -45.12 11.78
N ILE A 113 -19.93 -45.11 10.53
CA ILE A 113 -19.66 -46.34 9.76
C ILE A 113 -18.51 -47.15 10.39
N TYR A 114 -17.40 -46.48 10.73
CA TYR A 114 -16.22 -47.13 11.31
C TYR A 114 -16.47 -47.67 12.72
N SER A 115 -17.25 -46.95 13.54
CA SER A 115 -17.63 -47.43 14.87
C SER A 115 -18.46 -48.72 14.84
N LYS A 116 -19.22 -48.96 13.76
CA LYS A 116 -19.96 -50.22 13.54
C LYS A 116 -19.06 -51.39 13.13
N HIS A 117 -17.87 -51.14 12.59
CA HIS A 117 -16.98 -52.18 12.02
C HIS A 117 -15.81 -52.59 12.94
N THR A 118 -15.82 -52.22 14.24
CA THR A 118 -14.75 -52.56 15.22
C THR A 118 -13.33 -52.13 14.80
N VAL A 119 -13.21 -51.21 13.85
CA VAL A 119 -11.91 -50.64 13.44
C VAL A 119 -11.52 -49.58 14.47
N SER A 120 -10.29 -49.64 14.97
CA SER A 120 -9.78 -48.63 15.92
C SER A 120 -9.74 -47.25 15.25
N LEU A 121 -10.59 -46.32 15.70
CA LEU A 121 -10.70 -44.97 15.13
C LEU A 121 -9.38 -44.17 15.14
N ASN A 122 -8.46 -44.50 16.05
CA ASN A 122 -7.18 -43.80 16.21
C ASN A 122 -6.25 -43.87 14.99
N HIS A 123 -6.47 -44.79 14.05
CA HIS A 123 -5.67 -44.90 12.82
C HIS A 123 -6.37 -44.36 11.56
N VAL A 124 -7.68 -44.08 11.64
CA VAL A 124 -8.52 -43.73 10.48
C VAL A 124 -8.67 -42.22 10.32
N PHE A 125 -8.77 -41.48 11.42
CA PHE A 125 -8.81 -40.03 11.41
C PHE A 125 -7.44 -39.48 11.80
N ASP A 126 -6.70 -39.04 10.79
CA ASP A 126 -5.41 -38.39 10.95
C ASP A 126 -5.55 -37.08 11.77
N ASP A 127 -4.47 -36.60 12.38
CA ASP A 127 -4.42 -35.36 13.19
C ASP A 127 -5.05 -34.17 12.46
N TYR A 128 -5.03 -34.20 11.13
CA TYR A 128 -5.66 -33.25 10.24
C TYR A 128 -7.14 -32.97 10.55
N PHE A 129 -7.95 -33.98 10.88
CA PHE A 129 -9.38 -33.80 11.15
C PHE A 129 -9.68 -33.23 12.54
N THR A 130 -8.78 -33.44 13.50
CA THR A 130 -8.85 -32.80 14.81
C THR A 130 -8.44 -31.33 14.72
N TYR A 131 -7.46 -31.01 13.86
CA TYR A 131 -6.89 -29.67 13.72
C TYR A 131 -7.26 -28.96 12.40
N TRP A 132 -8.37 -29.32 11.78
CA TRP A 132 -8.82 -28.79 10.47
C TRP A 132 -8.93 -27.25 10.44
N TYR A 133 -9.23 -26.62 11.57
CA TYR A 133 -9.35 -25.18 11.72
C TYR A 133 -8.00 -24.45 11.73
N VAL A 134 -6.90 -25.12 12.08
CA VAL A 134 -5.55 -24.53 12.15
C VAL A 134 -5.09 -23.95 10.81
N PRO A 135 -5.11 -24.69 9.68
CA PRO A 135 -4.72 -24.13 8.39
C PRO A 135 -5.64 -22.98 7.94
N ILE A 136 -6.93 -23.03 8.29
CA ILE A 136 -7.88 -21.95 7.98
C ILE A 136 -7.51 -20.67 8.75
N ILE A 137 -7.31 -20.77 10.07
CA ILE A 137 -6.91 -19.62 10.90
C ILE A 137 -5.59 -19.04 10.40
N LEU A 138 -4.62 -19.89 10.08
CA LEU A 138 -3.32 -19.45 9.56
C LEU A 138 -3.46 -18.69 8.24
N LEU A 139 -4.31 -19.17 7.33
CA LEU A 139 -4.61 -18.50 6.06
C LEU A 139 -5.35 -17.16 6.26
N VAL A 140 -6.30 -17.09 7.21
CA VAL A 140 -6.98 -15.83 7.57
C VAL A 140 -5.98 -14.80 8.11
N LEU A 141 -5.08 -15.22 9.01
CA LEU A 141 -4.03 -14.35 9.54
C LEU A 141 -3.12 -13.86 8.41
N LEU A 142 -2.69 -14.75 7.53
CA LEU A 142 -1.87 -14.40 6.37
C LEU A 142 -2.57 -13.41 5.43
N LEU A 143 -3.86 -13.61 5.14
CA LEU A 143 -4.67 -12.70 4.33
C LEU A 143 -4.77 -11.32 4.97
N SER A 144 -5.02 -11.26 6.28
CA SER A 144 -5.10 -10.01 7.05
C SER A 144 -3.78 -9.22 7.00
N VAL A 145 -2.65 -9.93 7.13
CA VAL A 145 -1.32 -9.34 7.00
C VAL A 145 -1.11 -8.76 5.60
N ILE A 146 -1.42 -9.53 4.55
CA ILE A 146 -1.28 -9.08 3.15
C ILE A 146 -2.16 -7.86 2.88
N PHE A 147 -3.42 -7.87 3.32
CA PHE A 147 -4.34 -6.77 3.13
C PHE A 147 -3.83 -5.49 3.82
N THR A 148 -3.34 -5.61 5.04
CA THR A 148 -2.75 -4.50 5.80
C THR A 148 -1.53 -3.92 5.08
N VAL A 149 -0.65 -4.77 4.56
CA VAL A 149 0.52 -4.34 3.76
C VAL A 149 0.09 -3.60 2.49
N ILE A 150 -0.91 -4.11 1.76
CA ILE A 150 -1.43 -3.47 0.55
C ILE A 150 -2.01 -2.09 0.87
N LEU A 151 -2.81 -1.97 1.92
CA LEU A 151 -3.37 -0.69 2.36
C LEU A 151 -2.26 0.31 2.72
N LYS A 152 -1.22 -0.14 3.42
CA LYS A 152 -0.07 0.71 3.74
C LYS A 152 0.68 1.16 2.50
N LEU A 153 0.95 0.27 1.55
CA LEU A 153 1.63 0.61 0.29
C LEU A 153 0.79 1.54 -0.59
N LYS A 154 -0.54 1.41 -0.56
CA LYS A 154 -1.46 2.36 -1.22
C LYS A 154 -1.33 3.77 -0.63
N ASN A 155 -1.25 3.89 0.69
CA ASN A 155 -1.05 5.18 1.37
C ASN A 155 0.34 5.78 1.10
N VAL A 156 1.37 4.94 0.95
CA VAL A 156 2.73 5.33 0.54
C VAL A 156 2.70 5.93 -0.87
N SER A 157 2.08 5.23 -1.82
CA SER A 157 1.93 5.69 -3.21
C SER A 157 1.16 7.02 -3.31
N ALA A 158 0.16 7.21 -2.45
CA ALA A 158 -0.61 8.46 -2.36
C ALA A 158 0.09 9.60 -1.58
N LEU A 159 1.32 9.39 -1.08
CA LEU A 159 2.08 10.35 -0.28
C LEU A 159 1.28 10.92 0.91
N THR A 160 0.52 10.07 1.59
CA THR A 160 -0.40 10.50 2.67
C THR A 160 0.35 10.84 3.97
N GLU A 161 1.48 10.18 4.23
CA GLU A 161 2.24 10.26 5.49
C GLU A 161 3.75 10.43 5.25
N LEU A 162 4.43 11.23 6.07
CA LEU A 162 5.89 11.45 5.99
C LEU A 162 6.72 10.21 6.39
N LYS A 163 6.25 9.44 7.36
CA LYS A 163 6.91 8.23 7.87
C LYS A 163 5.93 7.05 7.90
N PRO A 164 5.60 6.46 6.75
CA PRO A 164 4.62 5.39 6.66
C PRO A 164 5.14 4.05 7.23
N PHE A 165 6.47 3.90 7.33
CA PHE A 165 7.13 2.66 7.76
C PHE A 165 7.65 2.77 9.20
N SER A 166 6.80 2.44 10.17
CA SER A 166 7.17 2.36 11.59
C SER A 166 6.83 0.98 12.19
N GLY A 167 7.58 0.57 13.21
CA GLY A 167 7.37 -0.69 13.92
C GLY A 167 7.49 -1.93 13.03
N LEU A 168 6.49 -2.82 13.11
CA LEU A 168 6.45 -4.11 12.39
C LEU A 168 6.49 -3.95 10.87
N PHE A 169 5.98 -2.85 10.31
CA PHE A 169 6.01 -2.60 8.87
C PHE A 169 7.42 -2.41 8.31
N LYS A 170 8.39 -2.03 9.15
CA LYS A 170 9.81 -1.95 8.75
C LYS A 170 10.41 -3.32 8.45
N PHE A 171 9.85 -4.38 9.03
CA PHE A 171 10.29 -5.76 8.80
C PHE A 171 9.54 -6.40 7.63
N LEU A 172 8.24 -6.16 7.50
CA LEU A 172 7.44 -6.74 6.41
C LEU A 172 7.76 -6.16 5.03
N ILE A 173 8.25 -4.92 4.96
CA ILE A 173 8.46 -4.21 3.70
C ILE A 173 9.95 -4.21 3.35
N PRO A 174 10.31 -4.53 2.09
CA PRO A 174 11.70 -4.53 1.67
C PRO A 174 12.39 -3.18 1.91
N ARG A 175 13.63 -3.22 2.40
CA ARG A 175 14.44 -2.01 2.65
C ARG A 175 14.57 -1.11 1.42
N GLN A 176 14.57 -1.70 0.23
CA GLN A 176 14.60 -0.96 -1.03
C GLN A 176 13.43 0.02 -1.16
N LEU A 177 12.19 -0.43 -0.90
CA LEU A 177 10.99 0.42 -0.95
C LEU A 177 11.02 1.52 0.11
N ILE A 178 11.55 1.21 1.30
CA ILE A 178 11.73 2.19 2.38
C ILE A 178 12.71 3.28 1.94
N ASN A 179 13.84 2.89 1.34
CA ASN A 179 14.87 3.82 0.87
C ASN A 179 14.37 4.68 -0.30
N GLU A 180 13.65 4.08 -1.26
CA GLU A 180 13.07 4.79 -2.39
C GLU A 180 12.04 5.83 -1.94
N HIS A 181 11.16 5.47 -0.99
CA HIS A 181 10.23 6.42 -0.39
C HIS A 181 10.96 7.52 0.38
N ASN A 182 11.97 7.19 1.19
CA ASN A 182 12.74 8.19 1.92
C ASN A 182 13.44 9.16 0.97
N SER A 183 14.03 8.65 -0.12
CA SER A 183 14.63 9.47 -1.19
C SER A 183 13.60 10.38 -1.86
N LEU A 184 12.40 9.88 -2.11
CA LEU A 184 11.29 10.65 -2.65
C LEU A 184 10.86 11.77 -1.70
N ILE A 185 10.73 11.49 -0.40
CA ILE A 185 10.42 12.50 0.62
C ILE A 185 11.54 13.53 0.75
N THR A 186 12.81 13.13 0.70
CA THR A 186 13.93 14.07 0.74
C THR A 186 13.96 14.96 -0.49
N THR A 187 13.69 14.40 -1.68
CA THR A 187 13.56 15.18 -2.92
C THR A 187 12.38 16.13 -2.80
N LEU A 188 11.21 15.65 -2.33
CA LEU A 188 10.02 16.48 -2.13
C LEU A 188 10.25 17.65 -1.17
N LEU A 189 11.03 17.45 -0.12
CA LEU A 189 11.32 18.49 0.87
C LEU A 189 12.46 19.44 0.44
N PHE A 190 13.09 19.21 -0.73
CA PHE A 190 14.17 20.05 -1.24
C PHE A 190 13.77 21.54 -1.29
N PRO A 191 12.65 21.96 -1.92
CA PRO A 191 12.31 23.38 -2.02
C PRO A 191 12.09 24.07 -0.65
N SER A 192 11.73 23.29 0.39
CA SER A 192 11.43 23.83 1.72
C SER A 192 12.61 23.82 2.69
N ASN A 193 13.53 22.88 2.53
CA ASN A 193 14.71 22.72 3.39
C ASN A 193 16.01 23.20 2.74
N HIS A 194 16.01 23.52 1.45
CA HIS A 194 17.19 24.04 0.78
C HIS A 194 17.49 25.46 1.29
N LYS A 195 18.54 25.56 2.11
CA LYS A 195 19.25 26.80 2.38
C LYS A 195 20.56 26.74 1.60
N GLU A 196 20.86 27.80 0.85
CA GLU A 196 22.14 27.94 0.16
C GLU A 196 23.29 27.63 1.13
N GLY A 197 24.19 26.72 0.74
CA GLY A 197 25.36 26.33 1.54
C GLY A 197 25.19 25.14 2.51
N VAL A 198 24.00 24.54 2.63
CA VAL A 198 23.81 23.31 3.42
C VAL A 198 24.07 22.07 2.56
N LYS A 199 24.93 21.15 3.03
CA LYS A 199 25.23 19.89 2.31
C LYS A 199 23.95 19.13 1.97
N ALA A 200 23.74 18.91 0.68
CA ALA A 200 22.71 18.05 0.15
C ALA A 200 22.78 16.66 0.81
N SER A 201 21.64 16.15 1.27
CA SER A 201 21.59 14.88 2.01
C SER A 201 21.53 13.66 1.10
N THR A 202 21.19 13.84 -0.18
CA THR A 202 21.09 12.77 -1.19
C THR A 202 21.60 13.22 -2.56
N PRO A 203 22.07 12.29 -3.43
CA PRO A 203 22.59 12.62 -4.76
C PRO A 203 21.56 13.36 -5.64
N GLN A 204 20.25 13.14 -5.42
CA GLN A 204 19.21 13.85 -6.17
C GLN A 204 19.07 15.31 -5.71
N THR A 205 19.21 15.59 -4.42
CA THR A 205 19.24 16.97 -3.91
C THR A 205 20.52 17.71 -4.27
N GLU A 206 21.63 16.98 -4.47
CA GLU A 206 22.89 17.54 -4.96
C GLU A 206 22.79 17.92 -6.43
N HIS A 207 22.20 17.06 -7.27
CA HIS A 207 21.91 17.35 -8.66
C HIS A 207 20.99 18.57 -8.82
N LEU A 208 19.90 18.64 -8.04
CA LEU A 208 19.00 19.81 -8.06
C LEU A 208 19.69 21.11 -7.63
N ALA A 209 20.56 21.05 -6.62
CA ALA A 209 21.37 22.20 -6.21
C ALA A 209 22.38 22.63 -7.30
N GLN A 210 22.99 21.67 -8.00
CA GLN A 210 23.87 21.97 -9.13
C GLN A 210 23.10 22.57 -10.32
N CYS A 211 21.91 22.07 -10.63
CA CYS A 211 21.05 22.65 -11.66
C CYS A 211 20.69 24.11 -11.35
N GLU A 212 20.38 24.42 -10.09
CA GLU A 212 20.10 25.78 -9.65
C GLU A 212 21.34 26.69 -9.75
N LEU A 213 22.52 26.19 -9.36
CA LEU A 213 23.80 26.92 -9.50
C LEU A 213 24.18 27.19 -10.95
N LEU A 214 23.82 26.29 -11.87
CA LEU A 214 24.12 26.38 -13.30
C LEU A 214 23.04 27.14 -14.10
N GLY A 215 21.98 27.62 -13.45
CA GLY A 215 20.90 28.39 -14.08
C GLY A 215 19.95 27.57 -14.95
N LEU A 216 19.89 26.25 -14.77
CA LEU A 216 18.89 25.40 -15.42
C LEU A 216 17.53 25.61 -14.74
N GLU A 217 16.42 25.41 -15.46
CA GLU A 217 15.06 25.46 -14.90
C GLU A 217 14.82 24.33 -13.89
N THR A 218 15.23 24.55 -12.63
CA THR A 218 15.17 23.57 -11.53
C THR A 218 13.75 23.07 -11.26
N GLN A 219 12.71 23.82 -11.66
CA GLN A 219 11.30 23.41 -11.51
C GLN A 219 10.91 22.24 -12.41
N GLU A 220 11.32 22.29 -13.68
CA GLU A 220 11.07 21.20 -14.64
C GLU A 220 11.89 19.96 -14.27
N GLU A 221 13.13 20.15 -13.85
CA GLU A 221 13.99 19.05 -13.40
C GLU A 221 13.45 18.41 -12.10
N PHE A 222 12.96 19.21 -11.16
CA PHE A 222 12.29 18.73 -9.95
C PHE A 222 11.06 17.88 -10.29
N LYS A 223 10.22 18.36 -11.21
CA LYS A 223 9.05 17.62 -11.70
C LYS A 223 9.46 16.30 -12.35
N ALA A 224 10.48 16.32 -13.20
CA ALA A 224 10.99 15.13 -13.89
C ALA A 224 11.54 14.08 -12.91
N LEU A 225 12.34 14.51 -11.92
CA LEU A 225 12.90 13.62 -10.91
C LEU A 225 11.82 13.01 -10.01
N LEU A 226 10.85 13.80 -9.55
CA LEU A 226 9.72 13.29 -8.77
C LEU A 226 8.90 12.29 -9.58
N LYS A 227 8.63 12.58 -10.85
CA LYS A 227 7.92 11.68 -11.77
C LYS A 227 8.66 10.34 -11.91
N LEU A 228 9.98 10.38 -12.11
CA LEU A 228 10.80 9.18 -12.22
C LEU A 228 10.78 8.35 -10.93
N GLN A 229 10.98 8.99 -9.78
CA GLN A 229 10.98 8.32 -8.48
C GLN A 229 9.61 7.71 -8.13
N LEU A 230 8.52 8.42 -8.40
CA LEU A 230 7.14 7.90 -8.23
C LEU A 230 6.88 6.70 -9.14
N LYS A 231 7.31 6.76 -10.41
CA LYS A 231 7.19 5.66 -11.37
C LYS A 231 7.94 4.41 -10.90
N LEU A 232 9.19 4.58 -10.46
CA LEU A 232 10.00 3.47 -9.94
C LEU A 232 9.39 2.87 -8.68
N LEU A 233 9.03 3.72 -7.71
CA LEU A 233 8.39 3.31 -6.46
C LEU A 233 7.12 2.50 -6.73
N ASN A 234 6.23 2.98 -7.58
CA ASN A 234 5.00 2.27 -7.93
C ASN A 234 5.25 0.94 -8.65
N THR A 235 6.25 0.90 -9.54
CA THR A 235 6.62 -0.33 -10.24
C THR A 235 7.10 -1.39 -9.24
N HIS A 236 7.93 -0.99 -8.27
CA HIS A 236 8.41 -1.87 -7.22
C HIS A 236 7.32 -2.28 -6.24
N ILE A 237 6.42 -1.35 -5.85
CA ILE A 237 5.23 -1.66 -5.04
C ILE A 237 4.38 -2.72 -5.73
N LYS A 238 4.09 -2.53 -7.02
CA LYS A 238 3.28 -3.47 -7.82
C LYS A 238 3.95 -4.84 -7.91
N SER A 239 5.25 -4.88 -8.20
CA SER A 239 6.02 -6.13 -8.25
C SER A 239 6.00 -6.86 -6.91
N PHE A 240 6.22 -6.15 -5.81
CA PHE A 240 6.21 -6.72 -4.47
C PHE A 240 4.84 -7.29 -4.09
N ILE A 241 3.76 -6.56 -4.35
CA ILE A 241 2.40 -7.05 -4.10
C ILE A 241 2.09 -8.28 -4.97
N SER A 242 2.45 -8.27 -6.25
CA SER A 242 2.27 -9.44 -7.11
C SER A 242 2.99 -10.67 -6.57
N LYS A 243 4.23 -10.52 -6.08
CA LYS A 243 4.97 -11.63 -5.44
C LYS A 243 4.26 -12.13 -4.18
N LEU A 244 3.79 -11.24 -3.30
CA LEU A 244 3.03 -11.62 -2.11
C LEU A 244 1.77 -12.41 -2.45
N VAL A 245 1.03 -11.96 -3.46
CA VAL A 245 -0.20 -12.63 -3.92
C VAL A 245 0.09 -14.00 -4.53
N ILE A 246 1.19 -14.16 -5.27
CA ILE A 246 1.64 -15.47 -5.80
C ILE A 246 1.98 -16.43 -4.65
N VAL A 247 2.76 -15.97 -3.65
CA VAL A 247 3.11 -16.79 -2.49
C VAL A 247 1.84 -17.22 -1.73
N TYR A 248 0.91 -16.29 -1.51
CA TYR A 248 -0.37 -16.62 -0.88
C TYR A 248 -1.17 -17.65 -1.69
N GLY A 249 -1.18 -17.53 -3.02
CA GLY A 249 -1.76 -18.52 -3.93
C GLY A 249 -1.18 -19.91 -3.74
N LEU A 250 0.15 -20.03 -3.72
CA LEU A 250 0.83 -21.30 -3.50
C LEU A 250 0.44 -21.93 -2.16
N VAL A 251 0.39 -21.14 -1.09
CA VAL A 251 0.00 -21.64 0.25
C VAL A 251 -1.45 -22.14 0.25
N ILE A 252 -2.39 -21.43 -0.40
CA ILE A 252 -3.77 -21.91 -0.54
C ILE A 252 -3.83 -23.24 -1.28
N VAL A 253 -3.13 -23.38 -2.42
CA VAL A 253 -3.15 -24.61 -3.22
C VAL A 253 -2.60 -25.78 -2.39
N VAL A 254 -1.50 -25.59 -1.69
CA VAL A 254 -0.94 -26.63 -0.80
C VAL A 254 -1.93 -27.02 0.28
N SER A 255 -2.59 -26.05 0.93
CA SER A 255 -3.62 -26.32 1.95
C SER A 255 -4.82 -27.11 1.38
N ILE A 256 -5.27 -26.78 0.16
CA ILE A 256 -6.33 -27.52 -0.54
C ILE A 256 -5.87 -28.94 -0.87
N CYS A 257 -4.66 -29.13 -1.37
CA CYS A 257 -4.12 -30.46 -1.67
C CYS A 257 -4.06 -31.33 -0.42
N LEU A 258 -3.60 -30.77 0.72
CA LEU A 258 -3.59 -31.47 2.00
C LEU A 258 -5.00 -31.82 2.47
N PHE A 259 -5.95 -30.89 2.33
CA PHE A 259 -7.36 -31.13 2.63
C PHE A 259 -7.93 -32.28 1.80
N VAL A 260 -7.73 -32.26 0.48
CA VAL A 260 -8.20 -33.30 -0.42
C VAL A 260 -7.56 -34.64 -0.05
N LYS A 261 -6.24 -34.69 0.16
CA LYS A 261 -5.56 -35.92 0.57
C LYS A 261 -6.17 -36.51 1.85
N ALA A 262 -6.37 -35.68 2.88
CA ALA A 262 -6.99 -36.12 4.13
C ALA A 262 -8.44 -36.55 3.92
N ALA A 263 -9.22 -35.83 3.12
CA ALA A 263 -10.62 -36.12 2.82
C ALA A 263 -10.83 -37.48 2.12
N TYR A 264 -9.89 -37.91 1.27
CA TYR A 264 -9.99 -39.18 0.56
C TYR A 264 -9.40 -40.36 1.35
N GLN A 265 -8.54 -40.12 2.35
CA GLN A 265 -7.90 -41.18 3.12
C GLN A 265 -8.91 -42.13 3.81
N PRO A 266 -9.96 -41.65 4.51
CA PRO A 266 -10.98 -42.53 5.09
C PRO A 266 -11.75 -43.34 4.05
N LEU A 267 -11.87 -42.85 2.81
CA LEU A 267 -12.57 -43.57 1.74
C LEU A 267 -11.73 -44.73 1.21
N PHE A 268 -10.42 -44.52 1.01
CA PHE A 268 -9.50 -45.58 0.59
C PHE A 268 -9.32 -46.65 1.67
N MET A 269 -9.20 -46.26 2.95
CA MET A 269 -9.15 -47.22 4.05
C MET A 269 -10.42 -48.07 4.14
N LEU A 270 -11.59 -47.50 3.86
CA LEU A 270 -12.85 -48.26 3.87
C LEU A 270 -12.84 -49.32 2.77
N GLY A 271 -12.26 -48.99 1.59
CA GLY A 271 -12.10 -49.92 0.48
C GLY A 271 -11.05 -51.01 0.68
N GLU A 272 -10.14 -50.87 1.64
CA GLU A 272 -9.21 -51.95 2.05
C GLU A 272 -9.83 -52.89 3.09
N VAL A 273 -10.84 -52.42 3.85
CA VAL A 273 -11.50 -53.17 4.92
C VAL A 273 -12.74 -53.95 4.44
N LEU A 274 -13.36 -53.53 3.34
CA LEU A 274 -14.50 -54.20 2.67
C LEU A 274 -14.05 -55.25 1.66
#